data_AF-A0A963P669-F1
#
_entry.id   AF-A0A963P669-F1
#
_cell.length_a   1.000
_cell.length_b   1.000
_cell.length_c   1.000
_cell.angle_alpha   90.00
_cell.angle_beta   90.00
_cell.angle_gamma   90.00
#
_symmetry.space_group_name_H-M   'P 1'
#
loop_
_entity.id
_entity.type
_entity.pdbx_description
1 polymer ?
#
loop_
_entity_poly.entity_id
_entity_poly.type
_entity_poly.pdbx_seq_one_letter_code
_entity_poly.pdbx_strand_id
1 'polypeptide(L)'
;AIAQGLERGMWFDFEHDADQTRRYRLGWISPQRSRMLFTNRDGFEAFVRSQKEVAAMLREGRLTILDQQPIVARALEQIMAQDDDEESGAGGAPTLDLQLG
;
A
#
# COMPACT_ATOMS: atom_id res chain seq x y z
N ALA A 1 -2.71 -11.68 -4.04
CA ALA A 1 -3.58 -10.72 -3.33
C ALA A 1 -2.78 -9.93 -2.28
N ILE A 2 -2.37 -10.51 -1.15
CA ILE A 2 -1.77 -9.75 -0.03
C ILE A 2 -0.33 -9.27 -0.29
N ALA A 3 0.54 -10.12 -0.85
CA ALA A 3 1.95 -9.77 -1.05
C ALA A 3 2.20 -8.74 -2.19
N GLN A 4 1.18 -8.37 -2.97
CA GLN A 4 1.34 -7.42 -4.08
C GLN A 4 1.38 -5.96 -3.61
N GLY A 5 0.72 -5.65 -2.48
CA GLY A 5 0.76 -4.32 -1.86
C GLY A 5 1.99 -4.08 -0.98
N LEU A 6 2.96 -5.00 -0.97
CA LEU A 6 4.17 -4.84 -0.16
C LEU A 6 5.18 -3.92 -0.84
N GLU A 7 5.75 -3.03 -0.05
CA GLU A 7 6.69 -2.00 -0.49
C GLU A 7 7.99 -2.04 0.29
N ARG A 8 9.06 -1.56 -0.34
CA ARG A 8 10.36 -1.42 0.33
C ARG A 8 10.20 -0.45 1.48
N GLY A 9 10.83 -0.77 2.61
CA GLY A 9 10.77 0.04 3.81
C GLY A 9 9.76 -0.45 4.85
N MET A 10 8.78 -1.28 4.46
CA MET A 10 7.82 -1.88 5.38
C MET A 10 8.49 -2.77 6.43
N TRP A 11 7.88 -2.81 7.61
CA TRP A 11 8.33 -3.62 8.74
C TRP A 11 7.39 -4.79 8.97
N PHE A 12 7.96 -5.90 9.40
CA PHE A 12 7.25 -7.14 9.64
C PHE A 12 7.77 -7.79 10.92
N ASP A 13 6.88 -8.38 11.70
CA ASP A 13 7.27 -9.34 12.72
C ASP A 13 7.25 -10.75 12.11
N PHE A 14 8.35 -11.47 12.31
CA PHE A 14 8.56 -12.84 11.88
C PHE A 14 8.57 -13.75 13.10
N GLU A 15 7.72 -14.78 13.10
CA GLU A 15 7.67 -15.81 14.13
C GLU A 15 8.75 -16.87 13.84
N HIS A 16 9.80 -16.91 14.67
CA HIS A 16 10.90 -17.86 14.49
C HIS A 16 10.69 -19.14 15.31
N ASP A 17 10.29 -18.96 16.58
CA ASP A 17 9.97 -20.01 17.55
C ASP A 17 8.82 -19.52 18.43
N ALA A 18 8.13 -20.44 19.13
CA ALA A 18 6.84 -20.24 19.82
C ALA A 18 6.77 -19.04 20.79
N ASP A 19 7.89 -18.45 21.19
CA ASP A 19 7.97 -17.30 22.10
C ASP A 19 8.84 -16.14 21.59
N GLN A 20 9.31 -16.17 20.33
CA GLN A 20 10.18 -15.12 19.82
C GLN A 20 9.79 -14.62 18.43
N THR A 21 9.18 -13.42 18.42
CA THR A 21 8.99 -12.61 17.22
C THR A 21 10.20 -11.70 17.01
N ARG A 22 10.71 -11.67 15.78
CA ARG A 22 11.80 -10.79 15.36
C ARG A 22 11.35 -9.85 14.27
N ARG A 23 11.84 -8.62 14.34
CA ARG A 23 11.41 -7.55 13.45
C ARG A 23 12.34 -7.44 12.25
N TYR A 24 11.78 -7.55 11.06
CA TYR A 24 12.51 -7.41 9.80
C TYR A 24 11.94 -6.30 8.93
N ARG A 25 12.84 -5.59 8.25
CA ARG A 25 12.51 -4.59 7.23
C ARG A 25 12.61 -5.20 5.86
N LEU A 26 11.64 -4.92 5.00
CA LEU A 26 11.71 -5.25 3.57
C LEU A 26 12.65 -4.25 2.87
N GLY A 27 13.92 -4.61 2.75
CA GLY A 27 14.94 -3.74 2.17
C GLY A 27 14.92 -3.71 0.64
N TRP A 28 14.50 -4.81 0.01
CA TRP A 28 14.53 -4.91 -1.45
C TRP A 28 13.45 -5.83 -2.00
N ILE A 29 12.94 -5.47 -3.18
CA ILE A 29 11.99 -6.24 -3.97
C ILE A 29 12.54 -6.29 -5.39
N SER A 30 12.61 -7.49 -5.99
CA SER A 30 13.06 -7.63 -7.37
C SER A 30 12.14 -6.89 -8.34
N PRO A 31 12.65 -6.41 -9.50
CA PRO A 31 11.81 -5.69 -10.47
C PRO A 31 10.59 -6.50 -10.91
N GLN A 32 10.77 -7.81 -11.08
CA GLN A 32 9.72 -8.76 -11.42
C GLN A 32 8.91 -9.25 -10.20
N ARG A 33 9.16 -8.69 -9.01
CA ARG A 33 8.57 -9.08 -7.71
C ARG A 33 8.66 -10.58 -7.39
N SER A 34 9.65 -11.26 -7.96
CA SER A 34 9.93 -12.69 -7.77
C SER A 34 10.71 -13.02 -6.50
N ARG A 35 11.39 -12.03 -5.90
CA ARG A 35 12.25 -12.17 -4.71
C ARG A 35 12.16 -10.92 -3.85
N MET A 36 12.24 -11.11 -2.54
CA MET A 36 12.10 -10.07 -1.52
C MET A 36 13.14 -10.30 -0.43
N LEU A 37 13.91 -9.27 -0.09
CA LEU A 37 14.97 -9.32 0.94
C LEU A 37 14.48 -8.66 2.22
N PHE A 38 14.60 -9.39 3.31
CA PHE A 38 14.26 -8.96 4.65
C PHE A 38 15.52 -8.86 5.48
N THR A 39 15.65 -7.79 6.27
CA THR A 39 16.83 -7.52 7.11
C THR A 39 16.37 -7.15 8.52
N ASN A 40 16.96 -7.76 9.55
CA ASN A 40 16.69 -7.43 10.95
C ASN A 40 17.19 -6.00 11.25
N ARG A 41 16.67 -5.36 12.30
CA ARG A 41 17.03 -3.99 12.72
C ARG A 41 18.54 -3.80 12.93
N ASP A 42 19.20 -4.83 13.43
CA ASP A 42 20.63 -4.82 13.76
C ASP A 42 21.51 -5.17 12.55
N GLY A 43 20.91 -5.55 11.41
CA GLY A 43 21.62 -5.89 10.17
C GLY A 43 22.36 -7.24 10.18
N PHE A 44 22.43 -7.93 11.32
CA PHE A 44 23.11 -9.22 11.45
C PHE A 44 22.38 -10.39 10.77
N GLU A 45 21.08 -10.27 10.58
CA GLU A 45 20.25 -11.31 9.98
C GLU A 45 19.52 -10.79 8.75
N ALA A 46 19.62 -11.53 7.66
CA ALA A 46 18.91 -11.24 6.43
C ALA A 46 18.45 -12.53 5.76
N PHE A 47 17.26 -12.51 5.16
CA PHE A 47 16.74 -13.65 4.42
C PHE A 47 15.98 -13.21 3.17
N VAL A 48 15.96 -14.10 2.18
CA VAL A 48 15.27 -13.88 0.91
C VAL A 48 14.12 -14.87 0.77
N ARG A 49 12.95 -14.36 0.37
CA ARG A 49 11.76 -15.17 0.09
C ARG A 49 11.12 -14.76 -1.22
N SER A 50 10.50 -15.71 -1.90
CA SER A 50 9.66 -15.39 -3.06
C SER A 50 8.35 -14.75 -2.62
N GLN A 51 7.70 -14.03 -3.53
CA GLN A 51 6.37 -13.45 -3.27
C GLN A 51 5.34 -14.52 -2.84
N LYS A 52 5.42 -15.72 -3.42
CA LYS A 52 4.52 -16.83 -3.07
C LYS A 52 4.72 -17.30 -1.64
N GLU A 53 5.97 -17.43 -1.20
CA GLU A 53 6.30 -17.79 0.19
C GLU A 53 5.88 -16.69 1.16
N VAL A 54 6.14 -15.42 0.84
CA VAL A 54 5.70 -14.29 1.67
C VAL A 54 4.18 -14.28 1.81
N ALA A 55 3.45 -14.48 0.72
CA ALA A 55 1.99 -14.59 0.75
C ALA A 55 1.49 -15.81 1.55
N ALA A 56 2.25 -16.90 1.63
CA ALA A 56 1.92 -18.04 2.47
C ALA A 56 2.14 -17.70 3.95
N MET A 57 3.32 -17.20 4.31
CA MET A 57 3.67 -16.82 5.68
C MET A 57 2.72 -15.77 6.27
N LEU A 58 2.27 -14.80 5.46
CA LEU A 58 1.26 -13.81 5.87
C LEU A 58 -0.11 -14.44 6.17
N ARG A 59 -0.51 -15.45 5.38
CA ARG A 59 -1.78 -16.16 5.60
C ARG A 59 -1.71 -17.10 6.81
N GLU A 60 -0.53 -17.65 7.07
CA GLU A 60 -0.26 -18.56 8.18
C GLU A 60 0.03 -17.81 9.50
N GLY A 61 0.11 -16.48 9.50
CA GLY A 61 0.42 -15.67 10.68
C GLY A 61 1.91 -15.63 11.07
N ARG A 62 2.76 -16.42 10.40
CA ARG A 62 4.21 -16.47 10.65
C ARG A 62 4.94 -15.17 10.26
N LEU A 63 4.32 -14.38 9.38
CA LEU A 63 4.75 -13.03 9.05
C LEU A 63 3.57 -12.10 9.32
N THR A 64 3.78 -11.04 10.09
CA THR A 64 2.77 -10.03 10.38
C THR A 64 3.27 -8.67 9.94
N ILE A 65 2.47 -7.94 9.15
CA ILE A 65 2.79 -6.57 8.76
C ILE A 65 2.64 -5.69 9.99
N LEU A 66 3.71 -4.97 10.33
CA LEU A 66 3.62 -3.93 11.35
C LEU A 66 3.06 -2.69 10.68
N ASP A 67 1.77 -2.47 10.92
CA ASP A 67 1.01 -1.36 10.34
C ASP A 67 1.76 -0.04 10.58
N GLN A 68 2.17 0.56 9.46
CA GLN A 68 2.20 2.00 9.33
C GLN A 68 1.24 2.31 8.20
N GLN A 69 -0.04 2.50 8.50
CA GLN A 69 -0.92 3.25 7.60
C GLN A 69 -0.14 4.50 7.15
N PRO A 70 0.18 4.65 5.85
CA PRO A 70 0.70 5.91 5.38
C PRO A 70 -0.46 6.89 5.53
N ILE A 71 -0.37 7.82 6.48
CA ILE A 71 -1.34 8.92 6.65
C ILE A 71 -1.58 9.63 5.30
N VAL A 72 -0.56 9.64 4.44
CA VAL A 72 -0.59 10.18 3.07
C VAL A 72 -1.49 9.38 2.11
N ALA A 73 -1.55 8.04 2.19
CA ALA A 73 -2.40 7.26 1.29
C ALA A 73 -3.89 7.54 1.53
N ARG A 74 -4.28 7.68 2.80
CA ARG A 74 -5.63 8.13 3.19
C ARG A 74 -5.94 9.56 2.72
N ALA A 75 -4.96 10.47 2.79
CA ALA A 75 -5.14 11.84 2.34
C ALA A 75 -5.25 11.95 0.81
N LEU A 76 -4.51 11.14 0.05
CA LEU A 76 -4.56 11.14 -1.42
C LEU A 76 -5.88 10.55 -1.94
N GLU A 77 -6.38 9.47 -1.33
CA GLU A 77 -7.70 8.89 -1.64
C GLU A 77 -8.85 9.89 -1.39
N GLN A 78 -8.74 10.72 -0.35
CA GLN A 78 -9.74 11.77 -0.06
C GLN A 78 -9.74 12.90 -1.10
N ILE A 79 -8.58 13.28 -1.63
CA ILE A 79 -8.47 14.34 -2.64
C ILE A 79 -8.95 13.83 -4.00
N MET A 80 -8.59 12.60 -4.39
CA MET A 80 -9.06 12.03 -5.65
C MET A 80 -10.58 11.80 -5.67
N ALA A 81 -11.20 11.47 -4.53
CA ALA A 81 -12.65 11.33 -4.41
C ALA A 81 -13.43 12.67 -4.47
N GLN A 82 -12.74 13.82 -4.48
CA GLN A 82 -13.37 15.15 -4.53
C GLN A 82 -13.40 15.75 -5.95
N ASP A 83 -12.65 15.20 -6.91
CA ASP A 83 -12.55 15.71 -8.28
C ASP A 83 -13.57 15.10 -9.26
N ASP A 84 -14.34 14.08 -8.84
CA ASP A 84 -15.35 13.39 -9.68
C ASP A 84 -16.78 13.97 -9.54
N ASP A 85 -16.97 15.05 -8.77
CA ASP A 85 -18.29 15.64 -8.46
C ASP A 85 -18.52 17.01 -9.14
N GLU A 86 -18.00 17.25 -10.35
CA GLU A 86 -18.39 18.42 -11.16
C GLU A 86 -18.49 18.10 -12.67
N GLU A 87 -19.35 17.17 -13.06
CA GLU A 87 -19.91 17.20 -14.43
C GLU A 87 -21.36 16.72 -14.48
N SER A 88 -22.30 17.64 -14.23
CA SER A 88 -23.69 17.53 -14.71
C SER A 88 -24.37 18.89 -14.70
N GLY A 89 -24.21 19.63 -15.80
CA GLY A 89 -24.87 20.90 -16.05
C GLY A 89 -24.79 21.32 -17.51
N ALA A 90 -24.95 20.39 -18.45
CA ALA A 90 -25.14 20.73 -19.86
C ALA A 90 -26.53 21.37 -20.07
N GLY A 91 -26.60 22.53 -20.72
CA GLY A 91 -27.83 22.92 -21.42
C GLY A 91 -28.10 24.41 -21.60
N GLY A 92 -27.49 25.02 -22.63
CA GLY A 92 -28.18 25.98 -23.49
C GLY A 92 -28.05 27.47 -23.13
N ALA A 93 -27.10 28.14 -23.78
CA ALA A 93 -27.33 29.51 -24.24
C ALA A 93 -27.79 29.44 -25.71
N PRO A 94 -28.95 30.01 -26.03
CA PRO A 94 -28.96 31.04 -27.05
C PRO A 94 -29.85 32.24 -26.68
N THR A 95 -29.25 33.42 -26.73
CA THR A 95 -29.71 34.65 -27.41
C THR A 95 -31.21 35.04 -27.44
N LEU A 96 -31.45 36.27 -26.94
CA LEU A 96 -32.52 37.27 -27.21
C LEU A 96 -33.91 37.10 -26.54
N ASP A 97 -34.33 38.09 -25.74
CA ASP A 97 -35.29 39.13 -26.19
C ASP A 97 -35.34 40.34 -25.22
N LEU A 98 -35.64 41.50 -25.80
CA LEU A 98 -35.66 42.85 -25.23
C LEU A 98 -37.05 43.14 -24.60
N GLN A 99 -37.18 43.51 -23.32
CA GLN A 99 -38.36 44.29 -22.89
C GLN A 99 -38.20 45.08 -21.57
N LEU A 100 -38.22 46.40 -21.75
CA LEU A 100 -38.75 47.51 -20.92
C LEU A 100 -38.94 47.37 -19.39
N GLY A 101 -38.37 48.35 -18.69
CA GLY A 101 -38.81 48.90 -17.41
C GLY A 101 -38.26 50.32 -17.24
#